data_AF-A0A7C4WGV8-F1
#
_entry.id   AF-A0A7C4WGV8-F1
#
_cell.length_a   1.000
_cell.length_b   1.000
_cell.length_c   1.000
_cell.angle_alpha   90.00
_cell.angle_beta   90.00
_cell.angle_gamma   90.00
#
_symmetry.space_group_name_H-M   'P 1'
#
loop_
_entity.id
_entity.type
_entity.pdbx_description
1 polymer ?
#
loop_
_entity_poly.entity_id
_entity_poly.type
_entity_poly.pdbx_seq_one_letter_code
_entity_poly.pdbx_strand_id
1 'polypeptide(L)'
;MGGSAESNSLREEDIVKYLVSVENEVLNYLEKCLKEHAIPLEVYERVISLNEEVTKKLLEGLGKIEPSEVHILEPDRVREWEFARIVIELIKASSHKREIIDLAHKIREDYSLVRGFPLDWSPKEFIYDPTGVSEEPAKIWDSEIEIETVLRVLDHYTGVAKAVEEKIRTLIKYVEEPDDIVRMAGRTLKIGFGDCDDFAVLIGSIWRALGFWVCIGVGPNHVFPAVVLPSLEMVREPEEINKEKKGGSARFRAIPTIVPADNIKLNLFDKAFSCYDLLNFNSPLRKNIYTFLAKTFGSEKIENLFSMKNNRKREETIQIKELRYFLEKLQDISKVYNYYPVPPVTDFILRQCCHLITLL
;
A
#
# COMPACT_ATOMS: atom_id res chain seq x y z
N MET A 1 -25.95 -25.06 57.30
CA MET A 1 -26.51 -23.70 57.23
C MET A 1 -25.37 -22.83 56.74
N GLY A 2 -25.24 -22.63 55.43
CA GLY A 2 -25.91 -21.56 54.68
C GLY A 2 -25.03 -20.32 54.85
N GLY A 3 -24.05 -20.07 53.99
CA GLY A 3 -24.19 -19.78 52.57
C GLY A 3 -23.69 -18.36 52.41
N SER A 4 -22.39 -18.18 52.21
CA SER A 4 -21.80 -16.87 51.97
C SER A 4 -22.37 -16.33 50.68
N ALA A 5 -23.09 -15.22 50.76
CA ALA A 5 -23.44 -14.43 49.60
C ALA A 5 -22.15 -13.92 48.97
N GLU A 6 -21.62 -14.68 48.01
CA GLU A 6 -20.73 -14.13 47.00
C GLU A 6 -21.53 -13.04 46.28
N SER A 7 -21.11 -11.79 46.49
CA SER A 7 -21.63 -10.68 45.72
C SER A 7 -21.35 -10.97 44.24
N ASN A 8 -22.40 -11.16 43.46
CA ASN A 8 -22.36 -11.20 41.99
C ASN A 8 -21.95 -9.82 41.45
N SER A 9 -20.70 -9.42 41.62
CA SER A 9 -20.14 -8.34 40.82
C SER A 9 -19.96 -8.89 39.41
N LEU A 10 -20.77 -8.40 38.45
CA LEU A 10 -20.56 -8.64 37.03
C LEU A 10 -19.08 -8.39 36.71
N ARG A 11 -18.38 -9.40 36.21
CA ARG A 11 -16.99 -9.21 35.79
C ARG A 11 -17.00 -8.34 34.55
N GLU A 12 -16.08 -7.39 34.47
CA GLU A 12 -15.97 -6.46 33.33
C GLU A 12 -15.84 -7.19 31.98
N GLU A 13 -15.24 -8.39 31.97
CA GLU A 13 -15.16 -9.26 30.79
C GLU A 13 -16.52 -9.77 30.30
N ASP A 14 -17.46 -10.00 31.22
CA ASP A 14 -18.82 -10.42 30.87
C ASP A 14 -19.61 -9.25 30.25
N ILE A 15 -19.31 -8.02 30.68
CA ILE A 15 -19.90 -6.80 30.12
C ILE A 15 -19.41 -6.57 28.69
N VAL A 16 -18.10 -6.69 28.43
CA VAL A 16 -17.54 -6.55 27.07
C VAL A 16 -18.11 -7.61 26.12
N LYS A 17 -18.15 -8.88 26.54
CA LYS A 17 -18.75 -9.96 25.73
C LYS A 17 -20.22 -9.70 25.43
N TYR A 18 -20.95 -9.17 26.40
CA TYR A 18 -22.35 -8.82 26.23
C TYR A 18 -22.53 -7.68 25.23
N LEU A 19 -21.76 -6.60 25.33
CA LEU A 19 -21.83 -5.47 24.40
C LEU A 19 -21.55 -5.90 22.95
N VAL A 20 -20.49 -6.69 22.73
CA VAL A 20 -20.16 -7.24 21.40
C VAL A 20 -21.25 -8.19 20.90
N SER A 21 -21.87 -8.99 21.78
CA SER A 21 -22.98 -9.86 21.41
C SER A 21 -24.20 -9.06 20.94
N VAL A 22 -24.55 -7.98 21.66
CA VAL A 22 -25.69 -7.12 21.32
C VAL A 22 -25.44 -6.36 20.02
N GLU A 23 -24.22 -5.86 19.83
CA GLU A 23 -23.81 -5.19 18.58
C GLU A 23 -24.01 -6.12 17.37
N ASN A 24 -23.56 -7.38 17.48
CA ASN A 24 -23.73 -8.38 16.44
C ASN A 24 -25.20 -8.78 16.22
N GLU A 25 -26.02 -8.82 17.27
CA GLU A 25 -27.45 -9.10 17.16
C GLU A 25 -28.17 -7.99 16.37
N VAL A 26 -27.86 -6.72 16.68
CA VAL A 26 -28.39 -5.57 15.96
C VAL A 26 -27.95 -5.59 14.49
N LEU A 27 -26.67 -5.85 14.21
CA LEU A 27 -26.16 -5.98 12.85
C LEU A 27 -26.88 -7.06 12.05
N ASN A 28 -27.01 -8.27 12.63
CA ASN A 28 -27.70 -9.39 11.98
C ASN A 28 -29.17 -9.08 11.69
N TYR A 29 -29.85 -8.39 12.62
CA TYR A 29 -31.22 -7.95 12.43
C TYR A 29 -31.34 -6.93 11.28
N LEU A 30 -30.45 -5.93 11.26
CA LEU A 30 -30.45 -4.91 10.21
C LEU A 30 -30.13 -5.50 8.84
N GLU A 31 -29.18 -6.44 8.74
CA GLU A 31 -28.87 -7.14 7.49
C GLU A 31 -30.07 -7.91 6.96
N LYS A 32 -30.82 -8.56 7.86
CA LYS A 32 -32.05 -9.25 7.50
C LYS A 32 -33.10 -8.26 6.97
N CYS A 33 -33.32 -7.14 7.68
CA CYS A 33 -34.25 -6.11 7.24
C CYS A 33 -33.88 -5.50 5.88
N LEU A 34 -32.58 -5.30 5.60
CA LEU A 34 -32.10 -4.79 4.32
C LEU A 34 -32.35 -5.80 3.18
N LYS A 35 -32.01 -7.09 3.41
CA LYS A 35 -32.25 -8.19 2.45
C LYS A 35 -33.73 -8.38 2.13
N GLU A 36 -34.59 -8.20 3.13
CA GLU A 36 -36.05 -8.27 2.99
C GLU A 36 -36.67 -6.96 2.45
N HIS A 37 -35.84 -5.95 2.13
CA HIS A 37 -36.26 -4.61 1.68
C HIS A 37 -37.22 -3.90 2.66
N ALA A 38 -37.17 -4.27 3.95
CA ALA A 38 -37.99 -3.71 5.01
C ALA A 38 -37.48 -2.33 5.47
N ILE A 39 -36.22 -2.00 5.17
CA ILE A 39 -35.62 -0.69 5.42
C ILE A 39 -34.83 -0.22 4.19
N PRO A 40 -34.81 1.09 3.89
CA PRO A 40 -33.91 1.69 2.90
C PRO A 40 -32.43 1.56 3.31
N LEU A 41 -31.53 1.58 2.32
CA LEU A 41 -30.08 1.51 2.55
C LEU A 41 -29.59 2.65 3.45
N GLU A 42 -30.11 3.88 3.26
CA GLU A 42 -29.69 5.03 4.08
C GLU A 42 -30.07 4.85 5.57
N VAL A 43 -31.19 4.17 5.83
CA VAL A 43 -31.63 3.87 7.20
C VAL A 43 -30.75 2.76 7.80
N TYR A 44 -30.40 1.75 7.01
CA TYR A 44 -29.48 0.70 7.42
C TYR A 44 -28.11 1.27 7.83
N GLU A 45 -27.51 2.09 6.97
CA GLU A 45 -26.20 2.72 7.20
C GLU A 45 -26.21 3.60 8.46
N ARG A 46 -27.25 4.44 8.62
CA ARG A 46 -27.37 5.33 9.78
C ARG A 46 -27.53 4.58 11.10
N VAL A 47 -28.32 3.49 11.13
CA VAL A 47 -28.53 2.73 12.36
C VAL A 47 -27.30 1.91 12.72
N ILE A 48 -26.55 1.41 11.74
CA ILE A 48 -25.25 0.77 11.99
C ILE A 48 -24.27 1.75 12.62
N SER A 49 -24.11 2.94 12.02
CA SER A 49 -23.21 3.98 12.53
C SER A 49 -23.54 4.35 13.99
N LEU A 50 -24.83 4.54 14.31
CA LEU A 50 -25.27 4.82 15.68
C LEU A 50 -24.99 3.66 16.65
N ASN A 51 -25.18 2.42 16.20
CA ASN A 51 -24.93 1.23 17.01
C ASN A 51 -23.44 1.05 17.33
N GLU A 52 -22.58 1.31 16.35
CA GLU A 52 -21.12 1.33 16.50
C GLU A 52 -20.69 2.47 17.45
N GLU A 53 -21.26 3.68 17.33
CA GLU A 53 -20.97 4.83 18.20
C GLU A 53 -21.35 4.56 19.67
N VAL A 54 -22.53 3.98 19.90
CA VAL A 54 -23.00 3.63 21.26
C VAL A 54 -22.09 2.59 21.88
N THR A 55 -21.75 1.54 21.14
CA THR A 55 -20.87 0.47 21.62
C THR A 55 -19.48 1.02 21.96
N LYS A 56 -18.93 1.87 21.10
CA LYS A 56 -17.66 2.57 21.33
C LYS A 56 -17.67 3.40 22.62
N LYS A 57 -18.67 4.26 22.82
CA LYS A 57 -18.78 5.09 24.04
C LYS A 57 -18.89 4.25 25.31
N LEU A 58 -19.58 3.11 25.25
CA LEU A 58 -19.71 2.19 26.37
C LEU A 58 -18.39 1.47 26.68
N LEU A 59 -17.61 1.09 25.66
CA LEU A 59 -16.29 0.47 25.84
C LEU A 59 -15.22 1.48 26.28
N GLU A 60 -15.27 2.72 25.79
CA GLU A 60 -14.42 3.84 26.25
C GLU A 60 -14.59 4.11 27.74
N GLY A 61 -15.84 4.08 28.23
CA GLY A 61 -16.16 4.20 29.66
C GLY A 61 -15.56 3.08 30.53
N LEU A 62 -15.15 1.96 29.93
CA LEU A 62 -14.55 0.80 30.61
C LEU A 62 -13.01 0.74 30.48
N GLY A 63 -12.37 1.70 29.81
CA GLY A 63 -10.90 1.80 29.74
C GLY A 63 -10.19 0.66 28.99
N LYS A 64 -10.91 -0.13 28.19
CA LYS A 64 -10.36 -1.19 27.33
C LYS A 64 -10.58 -0.82 25.87
N ILE A 65 -9.51 -0.55 25.13
CA ILE A 65 -9.54 -0.53 23.67
C ILE A 65 -8.44 -1.47 23.17
N GLU A 66 -8.85 -2.68 22.74
CA GLU A 66 -8.30 -3.21 21.50
C GLU A 66 -8.72 -2.24 20.39
N PRO A 67 -7.85 -1.87 19.44
CA PRO A 67 -8.17 -0.89 18.41
C PRO A 67 -9.49 -1.28 17.73
N SER A 68 -10.46 -0.36 17.77
CA SER A 68 -11.82 -0.61 17.29
C SER A 68 -11.80 -0.97 15.81
N GLU A 69 -12.73 -1.82 15.35
CA GLU A 69 -12.86 -2.21 13.93
C GLU A 69 -13.13 -1.00 13.01
N VAL A 70 -13.50 0.14 13.60
CA VAL A 70 -13.94 1.37 12.96
C VAL A 70 -13.46 2.59 13.77
N HIS A 71 -12.99 3.64 13.10
CA HIS A 71 -12.64 4.92 13.69
C HIS A 71 -13.33 6.06 12.93
N ILE A 72 -14.37 6.64 13.55
CA ILE A 72 -15.04 7.85 13.06
C ILE A 72 -14.21 9.08 13.45
N LEU A 73 -13.90 9.95 12.48
CA LEU A 73 -13.21 11.21 12.68
C LEU A 73 -14.25 12.35 12.66
N GLU A 74 -14.12 13.29 13.61
CA GLU A 74 -14.88 14.54 13.55
C GLU A 74 -14.17 15.50 12.56
N PRO A 75 -14.83 15.96 11.48
CA PRO A 75 -14.21 16.69 10.37
C PRO A 75 -13.43 17.96 10.76
N ASP A 76 -13.76 18.57 11.90
CA ASP A 76 -13.24 19.89 12.29
C ASP A 76 -12.01 19.83 13.24
N ARG A 77 -11.49 18.63 13.58
CA ARG A 77 -10.58 18.49 14.74
C ARG A 77 -9.37 17.58 14.58
N VAL A 78 -9.24 16.82 13.50
CA VAL A 78 -8.13 15.86 13.37
C VAL A 78 -6.98 16.49 12.59
N ARG A 79 -5.82 16.64 13.23
CA ARG A 79 -4.59 17.04 12.53
C ARG A 79 -4.12 15.90 11.64
N GLU A 80 -3.48 16.22 10.52
CA GLU A 80 -2.92 15.23 9.57
C GLU A 80 -2.13 14.10 10.24
N TRP A 81 -1.29 14.44 11.23
CA TRP A 81 -0.51 13.43 11.96
C TRP A 81 -1.36 12.53 12.86
N GLU A 82 -2.47 13.02 13.41
CA GLU A 82 -3.41 12.23 14.22
C GLU A 82 -4.14 11.22 13.33
N PHE A 83 -4.56 11.66 12.14
CA PHE A 83 -5.13 10.81 11.10
C PHE A 83 -4.13 9.73 10.65
N ALA A 84 -2.92 10.14 10.28
CA ALA A 84 -1.85 9.24 9.88
C ALA A 84 -1.59 8.16 10.95
N ARG A 85 -1.55 8.57 12.23
CA ARG A 85 -1.37 7.64 13.35
C ARG A 85 -2.49 6.60 13.43
N ILE A 86 -3.76 6.99 13.23
CA ILE A 86 -4.90 6.06 13.27
C ILE A 86 -4.75 5.02 12.16
N VAL A 87 -4.53 5.46 10.92
CA VAL A 87 -4.31 4.57 9.76
C VAL A 87 -3.14 3.61 10.04
N ILE A 88 -2.02 4.10 10.58
CA ILE A 88 -0.85 3.28 10.92
C ILE A 88 -1.18 2.23 11.99
N GLU A 89 -1.89 2.60 13.06
CA GLU A 89 -2.26 1.65 14.10
C GLU A 89 -3.21 0.57 13.58
N LEU A 90 -4.15 0.93 12.70
CA LEU A 90 -5.05 -0.03 12.08
C LEU A 90 -4.31 -0.97 11.12
N ILE A 91 -3.33 -0.46 10.34
CA ILE A 91 -2.45 -1.29 9.52
C ILE A 91 -1.69 -2.30 10.39
N LYS A 92 -1.07 -1.82 11.48
CA LYS A 92 -0.32 -2.67 12.42
C LYS A 92 -1.22 -3.76 13.00
N ALA A 93 -2.36 -3.38 13.58
CA ALA A 93 -3.29 -4.30 14.22
C ALA A 93 -3.84 -5.33 13.23
N SER A 94 -4.28 -4.87 12.05
CA SER A 94 -4.87 -5.71 11.01
C SER A 94 -3.89 -6.70 10.40
N SER A 95 -2.62 -6.30 10.19
CA SER A 95 -1.59 -7.17 9.60
C SER A 95 -1.23 -8.40 10.45
N HIS A 96 -1.65 -8.45 11.71
CA HIS A 96 -1.49 -9.61 12.59
C HIS A 96 -2.74 -10.50 12.65
N LYS A 97 -3.85 -10.11 12.01
CA LYS A 97 -5.09 -10.89 11.98
C LYS A 97 -4.93 -12.05 10.98
N ARG A 98 -5.43 -13.22 11.38
CA ARG A 98 -5.28 -14.47 10.60
C ARG A 98 -5.86 -14.36 9.20
N GLU A 99 -7.04 -13.77 9.05
CA GLU A 99 -7.69 -13.58 7.75
C GLU A 99 -6.86 -12.73 6.78
N ILE A 100 -6.15 -11.72 7.30
CA ILE A 100 -5.26 -10.86 6.51
C ILE A 100 -4.01 -11.63 6.12
N ILE A 101 -3.40 -12.36 7.07
CA ILE A 101 -2.23 -13.20 6.82
C ILE A 101 -2.55 -14.28 5.76
N ASP A 102 -3.67 -14.99 5.92
CA ASP A 102 -4.10 -16.04 5.02
C ASP A 102 -4.37 -15.50 3.61
N LEU A 103 -5.06 -14.35 3.48
CA LEU A 103 -5.27 -13.67 2.20
C LEU A 103 -3.94 -13.23 1.57
N ALA A 104 -3.04 -12.67 2.35
CA ALA A 104 -1.75 -12.19 1.87
C ALA A 104 -0.88 -13.32 1.32
N HIS A 105 -0.79 -14.43 2.05
CA HIS A 105 -0.10 -15.63 1.58
C HIS A 105 -0.78 -16.22 0.36
N LYS A 106 -2.11 -16.26 0.31
CA LYS A 106 -2.84 -16.77 -0.85
C LYS A 106 -2.54 -15.98 -2.12
N ILE A 107 -2.53 -14.65 -2.05
CA ILE A 107 -2.17 -13.78 -3.19
C ILE A 107 -0.74 -14.06 -3.65
N ARG A 108 0.21 -14.14 -2.72
CA ARG A 108 1.61 -14.46 -3.03
C ARG A 108 1.74 -15.84 -3.69
N GLU A 109 1.08 -16.85 -3.14
CA GLU A 109 1.09 -18.22 -3.68
C GLU A 109 0.53 -18.27 -5.10
N ASP A 110 -0.63 -17.65 -5.34
CA ASP A 110 -1.25 -17.60 -6.65
C ASP A 110 -0.33 -16.90 -7.67
N TYR A 111 0.32 -15.79 -7.28
CA TYR A 111 1.31 -15.10 -8.12
C TYR A 111 2.54 -16.00 -8.40
N SER A 112 3.10 -16.62 -7.36
CA SER A 112 4.26 -17.51 -7.47
C SER A 112 4.01 -18.68 -8.41
N LEU A 113 2.88 -19.38 -8.23
CA LEU A 113 2.53 -20.57 -9.01
C LEU A 113 2.38 -20.25 -10.50
N VAL A 114 1.66 -19.17 -10.83
CA VAL A 114 1.45 -18.74 -12.22
C VAL A 114 2.77 -18.40 -12.92
N ARG A 115 3.78 -17.96 -12.15
CA ARG A 115 5.09 -17.52 -12.67
C ARG A 115 6.21 -18.53 -12.47
N GLY A 116 5.92 -19.71 -11.93
CA GLY A 116 6.90 -20.80 -11.75
C GLY A 116 7.90 -20.57 -10.62
N PHE A 117 7.55 -19.77 -9.60
CA PHE A 117 8.38 -19.58 -8.41
C PHE A 117 8.10 -20.64 -7.34
N PRO A 118 9.13 -21.19 -6.68
CA PRO A 118 8.93 -22.08 -5.53
C PRO A 118 8.15 -21.39 -4.40
N LEU A 119 7.30 -22.13 -3.68
CA LEU A 119 6.45 -21.57 -2.62
C LEU A 119 7.21 -21.19 -1.34
N ASP A 120 8.34 -21.85 -1.09
CA ASP A 120 9.28 -21.60 0.00
C ASP A 120 10.19 -20.39 -0.28
N TRP A 121 10.11 -19.82 -1.48
CA TRP A 121 10.95 -18.72 -1.90
C TRP A 121 10.52 -17.41 -1.23
N SER A 122 11.46 -16.76 -0.52
CA SER A 122 11.25 -15.47 0.16
C SER A 122 12.37 -14.49 -0.20
N PRO A 123 12.06 -13.31 -0.76
CA PRO A 123 13.06 -12.30 -1.12
C PRO A 123 13.54 -11.47 0.08
N LYS A 124 13.00 -11.70 1.30
CA LYS A 124 13.39 -10.95 2.50
C LYS A 124 14.89 -10.98 2.75
N GLU A 125 15.54 -12.11 2.48
CA GLU A 125 16.98 -12.29 2.64
C GLU A 125 17.83 -11.43 1.67
N PHE A 126 17.22 -10.96 0.58
CA PHE A 126 17.90 -10.27 -0.51
C PHE A 126 17.59 -8.77 -0.60
N ILE A 127 16.72 -8.20 0.23
CA ILE A 127 16.25 -6.83 -0.01
C ILE A 127 16.22 -5.99 1.28
N TYR A 128 15.91 -6.60 2.42
CA TYR A 128 15.79 -5.87 3.68
C TYR A 128 16.57 -6.60 4.75
N ASP A 129 17.47 -5.89 5.43
CA ASP A 129 17.95 -6.36 6.73
C ASP A 129 16.74 -6.34 7.69
N PRO A 130 16.23 -7.51 8.11
CA PRO A 130 15.04 -7.58 8.94
C PRO A 130 15.27 -7.03 10.36
N THR A 131 16.52 -6.75 10.74
CA THR A 131 16.85 -6.25 12.08
C THR A 131 16.74 -4.73 12.20
N GLY A 132 16.74 -3.99 11.09
CA GLY A 132 16.78 -2.52 11.12
C GLY A 132 18.03 -1.94 11.79
N VAL A 133 19.07 -2.75 12.02
CA VAL A 133 20.29 -2.37 12.75
C VAL A 133 21.37 -1.79 11.83
N SER A 134 21.28 -2.04 10.52
CA SER A 134 22.19 -1.40 9.56
C SER A 134 21.78 0.05 9.28
N GLU A 135 22.58 1.01 9.78
CA GLU A 135 22.50 2.43 9.41
C GLU A 135 22.76 2.68 7.91
N GLU A 136 23.26 1.67 7.20
CA GLU A 136 23.52 1.70 5.77
C GLU A 136 22.37 1.01 5.00
N PRO A 137 21.57 1.74 4.20
CA PRO A 137 20.55 1.14 3.36
C PRO A 137 21.25 0.28 2.31
N ALA A 138 21.06 -1.03 2.44
CA ALA A 138 21.52 -2.08 1.53
C ALA A 138 23.01 -1.96 1.16
N LYS A 139 23.84 -2.86 1.72
CA LYS A 139 25.13 -3.22 1.13
C LYS A 139 24.99 -3.20 -0.38
N ILE A 140 25.74 -2.31 -1.05
CA ILE A 140 26.04 -2.41 -2.47
C ILE A 140 26.29 -3.89 -2.72
N TRP A 141 25.53 -4.50 -3.65
CA TRP A 141 25.75 -5.88 -4.04
C TRP A 141 27.09 -5.94 -4.79
N ASP A 142 28.19 -5.84 -4.04
CA ASP A 142 29.56 -6.02 -4.49
C ASP A 142 29.90 -7.52 -4.43
N SER A 143 28.93 -8.34 -4.79
CA SER A 143 28.99 -9.79 -4.81
C SER A 143 28.83 -10.26 -6.24
N GLU A 144 29.59 -11.29 -6.62
CA GLU A 144 29.48 -11.98 -7.91
C GLU A 144 28.17 -12.79 -7.97
N ILE A 145 27.02 -12.13 -7.87
CA ILE A 145 25.71 -12.76 -8.09
C ILE A 145 25.35 -12.55 -9.55
N GLU A 146 24.95 -13.62 -10.22
CA GLU A 146 24.44 -13.55 -11.61
C GLU A 146 23.25 -12.58 -11.68
N ILE A 147 23.30 -11.65 -12.63
CA ILE A 147 22.30 -10.60 -12.82
C ILE A 147 20.89 -11.19 -12.97
N GLU A 148 20.76 -12.32 -13.65
CA GLU A 148 19.50 -13.02 -13.85
C GLU A 148 18.87 -13.47 -12.51
N THR A 149 19.70 -13.85 -11.55
CA THR A 149 19.22 -14.25 -10.21
C THR A 149 18.66 -13.04 -9.48
N VAL A 150 19.38 -11.91 -9.49
CA VAL A 150 18.92 -10.68 -8.83
C VAL A 150 17.63 -10.16 -9.49
N LEU A 151 17.60 -10.08 -10.82
CA LEU A 151 16.41 -9.63 -11.56
C LEU A 151 15.21 -10.53 -11.28
N ARG A 152 15.40 -11.85 -11.25
CA ARG A 152 14.33 -12.79 -10.92
C ARG A 152 13.79 -12.58 -9.52
N VAL A 153 14.65 -12.25 -8.55
CA VAL A 153 14.23 -11.94 -7.17
C VAL A 153 13.37 -10.69 -7.13
N LEU A 154 13.81 -9.64 -7.81
CA LEU A 154 13.11 -8.35 -7.80
C LEU A 154 11.80 -8.39 -8.56
N ASP A 155 11.76 -9.08 -9.70
CA ASP A 155 10.55 -9.27 -10.50
C ASP A 155 9.47 -10.03 -9.70
N HIS A 156 9.88 -11.02 -8.90
CA HIS A 156 8.93 -11.67 -7.99
C HIS A 156 8.43 -10.71 -6.93
N TYR A 157 9.35 -10.06 -6.21
CA TYR A 157 8.98 -9.25 -5.05
C TYR A 157 8.10 -8.05 -5.44
N THR A 158 8.50 -7.34 -6.48
CA THR A 158 7.72 -6.25 -7.08
C THR A 158 6.38 -6.76 -7.62
N GLY A 159 6.39 -7.93 -8.25
CA GLY A 159 5.20 -8.54 -8.80
C GLY A 159 4.18 -8.98 -7.76
N VAL A 160 4.62 -9.48 -6.60
CA VAL A 160 3.75 -9.79 -5.46
C VAL A 160 3.12 -8.51 -4.91
N ALA A 161 3.90 -7.43 -4.74
CA ALA A 161 3.36 -6.15 -4.29
C ALA A 161 2.26 -5.62 -5.25
N LYS A 162 2.53 -5.68 -6.56
CA LYS A 162 1.57 -5.34 -7.62
C LYS A 162 0.33 -6.22 -7.58
N ALA A 163 0.50 -7.54 -7.43
CA ALA A 163 -0.60 -8.50 -7.39
C ALA A 163 -1.53 -8.27 -6.19
N VAL A 164 -0.99 -7.85 -5.04
CA VAL A 164 -1.80 -7.44 -3.88
C VAL A 164 -2.69 -6.26 -4.23
N GLU A 165 -2.13 -5.16 -4.77
CA GLU A 165 -2.93 -3.99 -5.14
C GLU A 165 -4.00 -4.36 -6.17
N GLU A 166 -3.61 -5.05 -7.24
CA GLU A 166 -4.54 -5.46 -8.31
C GLU A 166 -5.65 -6.36 -7.76
N LYS A 167 -5.32 -7.32 -6.90
CA LYS A 167 -6.32 -8.22 -6.30
C LYS A 167 -7.30 -7.43 -5.44
N ILE A 168 -6.82 -6.57 -4.53
CA ILE A 168 -7.71 -5.81 -3.64
C ILE A 168 -8.63 -4.87 -4.42
N ARG A 169 -8.12 -4.21 -5.45
CA ARG A 169 -8.96 -3.37 -6.33
C ARG A 169 -10.01 -4.15 -7.12
N THR A 170 -9.87 -5.47 -7.25
CA THR A 170 -10.92 -6.32 -7.83
C THR A 170 -11.91 -6.86 -6.79
N LEU A 171 -11.50 -6.94 -5.52
CA LEU A 171 -12.33 -7.48 -4.43
C LEU A 171 -13.17 -6.40 -3.76
N ILE A 172 -12.63 -5.18 -3.63
CA ILE A 172 -13.24 -4.08 -2.90
C ILE A 172 -13.71 -3.01 -3.88
N LYS A 173 -14.95 -2.59 -3.74
CA LYS A 173 -15.52 -1.48 -4.51
C LYS A 173 -15.15 -0.15 -3.85
N TYR A 174 -14.59 0.78 -4.62
CA TYR A 174 -14.41 2.15 -4.14
C TYR A 174 -15.77 2.85 -4.01
N VAL A 175 -16.07 3.37 -2.83
CA VAL A 175 -17.26 4.16 -2.52
C VAL A 175 -16.79 5.34 -1.68
N GLU A 176 -17.04 6.56 -2.14
CA GLU A 176 -16.77 7.77 -1.35
C GLU A 176 -17.83 7.88 -0.26
N GLU A 177 -17.39 7.96 0.99
CA GLU A 177 -18.28 7.99 2.15
C GLU A 177 -18.46 9.43 2.66
N PRO A 178 -19.67 9.79 3.13
CA PRO A 178 -19.94 11.13 3.64
C PRO A 178 -19.35 11.37 5.04
N ASP A 179 -19.03 10.31 5.76
CA ASP A 179 -18.44 10.34 7.11
C ASP A 179 -17.00 9.82 7.03
N ASP A 180 -16.05 10.49 7.68
CA ASP A 180 -14.63 10.08 7.72
C ASP A 180 -14.45 8.86 8.64
N ILE A 181 -14.76 7.67 8.13
CA ILE A 181 -14.75 6.41 8.87
C ILE A 181 -13.58 5.52 8.41
N VAL A 182 -12.51 5.47 9.19
CA VAL A 182 -11.37 4.58 8.93
C VAL A 182 -11.65 3.18 9.48
N ARG A 183 -11.69 2.14 8.65
CA ARG A 183 -11.95 0.77 9.12
C ARG A 183 -10.71 -0.09 9.20
N MET A 184 -10.79 -1.13 10.02
CA MET A 184 -9.82 -2.23 9.97
C MET A 184 -9.95 -3.02 8.66
N ALA A 185 -8.84 -3.58 8.21
CA ALA A 185 -8.77 -4.34 6.96
C ALA A 185 -9.80 -5.49 6.88
N GLY A 186 -10.00 -6.20 8.00
CA GLY A 186 -10.97 -7.30 8.10
C GLY A 186 -12.41 -6.84 7.87
N ARG A 187 -12.74 -5.66 8.39
CA ARG A 187 -14.06 -5.04 8.21
C ARG A 187 -14.28 -4.64 6.76
N THR A 188 -13.30 -3.96 6.13
CA THR A 188 -13.34 -3.62 4.70
C THR A 188 -13.53 -4.86 3.82
N LEU A 189 -12.82 -5.96 4.11
CA LEU A 189 -12.99 -7.24 3.41
C LEU A 189 -14.40 -7.82 3.57
N LYS A 190 -14.98 -7.74 4.77
CA LYS A 190 -16.31 -8.28 5.06
C LYS A 190 -17.42 -7.51 4.33
N ILE A 191 -17.33 -6.18 4.29
CA ILE A 191 -18.35 -5.32 3.66
C ILE A 191 -18.17 -5.21 2.14
N GLY A 192 -16.94 -5.38 1.63
CA GLY A 192 -16.64 -5.41 0.19
C GLY A 192 -16.58 -4.03 -0.48
N PHE A 193 -16.57 -2.95 0.28
CA PHE A 193 -16.40 -1.58 -0.19
C PHE A 193 -15.61 -0.73 0.82
N GLY A 194 -15.15 0.44 0.38
CA GLY A 194 -14.47 1.43 1.21
C GLY A 194 -13.91 2.58 0.37
N ASP A 195 -13.41 3.62 1.03
CA ASP A 195 -12.82 4.80 0.39
C ASP A 195 -11.27 4.80 0.44
N CYS A 196 -10.62 5.94 0.23
CA CYS A 196 -9.17 6.04 0.21
C CYS A 196 -8.48 5.50 1.49
N ASP A 197 -9.07 5.70 2.67
CA ASP A 197 -8.46 5.31 3.94
C ASP A 197 -8.58 3.80 4.21
N ASP A 198 -9.70 3.19 3.84
CA ASP A 198 -9.97 1.76 3.91
C ASP A 198 -9.03 0.99 2.98
N PHE A 199 -8.83 1.52 1.76
CA PHE A 199 -7.84 0.97 0.83
C PHE A 199 -6.42 1.10 1.39
N ALA A 200 -6.09 2.22 2.04
CA ALA A 200 -4.81 2.42 2.70
C ALA A 200 -4.57 1.40 3.82
N VAL A 201 -5.55 1.19 4.70
CA VAL A 201 -5.47 0.21 5.78
C VAL A 201 -5.37 -1.21 5.22
N LEU A 202 -6.25 -1.60 4.29
CA LEU A 202 -6.31 -2.97 3.79
C LEU A 202 -5.04 -3.38 3.01
N ILE A 203 -4.66 -2.60 2.00
CA ILE A 203 -3.47 -2.93 1.18
C ILE A 203 -2.20 -2.84 2.04
N GLY A 204 -2.07 -1.79 2.86
CA GLY A 204 -0.95 -1.63 3.78
C GLY A 204 -0.82 -2.81 4.76
N SER A 205 -1.94 -3.32 5.27
CA SER A 205 -1.97 -4.48 6.17
C SER A 205 -1.48 -5.76 5.50
N ILE A 206 -1.91 -6.01 4.26
CA ILE A 206 -1.55 -7.21 3.50
C ILE A 206 -0.06 -7.19 3.14
N TRP A 207 0.46 -6.05 2.66
CA TRP A 207 1.88 -5.88 2.42
C TRP A 207 2.69 -6.06 3.70
N ARG A 208 2.27 -5.46 4.82
CA ARG A 208 2.95 -5.63 6.10
C ARG A 208 2.92 -7.09 6.58
N ALA A 209 1.82 -7.82 6.39
CA ALA A 209 1.72 -9.24 6.72
C ALA A 209 2.73 -10.09 5.93
N LEU A 210 2.98 -9.74 4.66
CA LEU A 210 4.03 -10.34 3.84
C LEU A 210 5.45 -9.85 4.22
N GLY A 211 5.54 -8.84 5.09
CA GLY A 211 6.76 -8.23 5.60
C GLY A 211 7.45 -7.28 4.62
N PHE A 212 6.66 -6.63 3.76
CA PHE A 212 7.14 -5.45 3.03
C PHE A 212 7.34 -4.28 3.99
N TRP A 213 8.25 -3.37 3.62
CA TRP A 213 8.36 -2.05 4.25
C TRP A 213 7.25 -1.16 3.71
N VAL A 214 6.36 -0.71 4.60
CA VAL A 214 5.16 0.05 4.25
C VAL A 214 5.25 1.46 4.83
N CYS A 215 4.75 2.43 4.08
CA CYS A 215 4.46 3.79 4.54
C CYS A 215 3.08 4.20 4.03
N ILE A 216 2.57 5.33 4.49
CA ILE A 216 1.35 5.93 3.97
C ILE A 216 1.66 7.34 3.47
N GLY A 217 1.10 7.71 2.32
CA GLY A 217 1.11 9.08 1.84
C GLY A 217 -0.19 9.76 2.26
N VAL A 218 -0.09 10.87 2.99
CA VAL A 218 -1.24 11.65 3.47
C VAL A 218 -1.19 13.04 2.86
N GLY A 219 -2.32 13.46 2.27
CA GLY A 219 -2.52 14.78 1.70
C GLY A 219 -3.86 15.37 2.14
N PRO A 220 -4.22 16.59 1.68
CA PRO A 220 -5.32 17.36 2.23
C PRO A 220 -6.70 16.68 2.26
N ASN A 221 -6.99 15.74 1.35
CA ASN A 221 -8.26 15.01 1.28
C ASN A 221 -8.06 13.58 0.74
N HIS A 222 -6.87 13.02 0.92
CA HIS A 222 -6.55 11.72 0.32
C HIS A 222 -5.45 11.03 1.10
N VAL A 223 -5.58 9.72 1.22
CA VAL A 223 -4.55 8.85 1.75
C VAL A 223 -4.39 7.63 0.86
N PHE A 224 -3.17 7.17 0.72
CA PHE A 224 -2.89 5.93 0.03
C PHE A 224 -1.78 5.15 0.75
N PRO A 225 -1.78 3.82 0.64
CA PRO A 225 -0.67 3.01 1.09
C PRO A 225 0.47 3.13 0.07
N ALA A 226 1.69 3.10 0.56
CA ALA A 226 2.89 3.01 -0.26
C ALA A 226 3.80 1.89 0.26
N VAL A 227 4.50 1.25 -0.67
CA VAL A 227 5.45 0.19 -0.37
C VAL A 227 6.83 0.63 -0.79
N VAL A 228 7.82 0.43 0.07
CA VAL A 228 9.22 0.65 -0.28
C VAL A 228 9.69 -0.60 -1.02
N LEU A 229 10.11 -0.45 -2.27
CA LEU A 229 10.62 -1.53 -3.13
C LEU A 229 11.98 -1.14 -3.70
N PRO A 230 12.90 -2.09 -3.92
CA PRO A 230 14.18 -1.78 -4.52
C PRO A 230 14.04 -1.53 -6.03
N SER A 231 14.57 -0.41 -6.51
CA SER A 231 14.94 -0.21 -7.91
C SER A 231 16.43 -0.57 -8.08
N LEU A 232 16.81 -1.24 -9.16
CA LEU A 232 18.24 -1.41 -9.47
C LEU A 232 18.72 -0.31 -10.38
N GLU A 233 19.91 0.20 -10.10
CA GLU A 233 20.70 1.01 -11.02
C GLU A 233 22.00 0.29 -11.37
N MET A 234 22.33 0.28 -12.66
CA MET A 234 23.60 -0.27 -13.14
C MET A 234 24.72 0.73 -12.85
N VAL A 235 25.72 0.31 -12.08
CA VAL A 235 26.86 1.17 -11.67
C VAL A 235 28.04 1.04 -12.63
N ARG A 236 28.17 -0.11 -13.31
CA ARG A 236 29.19 -0.34 -14.36
C ARG A 236 28.60 -1.19 -15.48
N GLU A 237 28.80 -0.74 -16.71
CA GLU A 237 28.46 -1.51 -17.91
C GLU A 237 29.43 -2.69 -18.09
N PRO A 238 28.99 -3.81 -18.70
CA PRO A 238 29.82 -5.00 -18.92
C PRO A 238 31.01 -4.84 -19.89
N GLU A 239 31.40 -3.65 -20.32
CA GLU A 239 32.43 -3.46 -21.35
C GLU A 239 33.77 -3.01 -20.76
N GLU A 240 34.55 -4.00 -20.31
CA GLU A 240 36.02 -4.14 -20.29
C GLU A 240 36.47 -5.32 -19.41
N ILE A 241 35.58 -6.26 -19.09
CA ILE A 241 36.01 -7.56 -18.56
C ILE A 241 36.55 -8.34 -19.77
N ASN A 242 37.88 -8.35 -19.90
CA ASN A 242 38.67 -9.14 -20.84
C ASN A 242 37.89 -10.34 -21.41
N LYS A 243 37.84 -10.43 -22.74
CA LYS A 243 37.26 -11.55 -23.54
C LYS A 243 37.76 -12.96 -23.16
N GLU A 244 38.64 -13.08 -22.16
CA GLU A 244 39.22 -14.32 -21.66
C GLU A 244 38.53 -14.86 -20.39
N LYS A 245 37.69 -14.07 -19.69
CA LYS A 245 36.88 -14.59 -18.56
C LYS A 245 35.42 -14.73 -18.96
N LYS A 246 35.02 -15.98 -19.26
CA LYS A 246 33.61 -16.38 -19.40
C LYS A 246 32.88 -16.14 -18.08
N GLY A 247 32.28 -14.97 -17.92
CA GLY A 247 31.53 -14.58 -16.72
C GLY A 247 31.73 -13.11 -16.41
N GLY A 248 31.08 -12.22 -17.17
CA GLY A 248 31.07 -10.79 -16.85
C GLY A 248 30.12 -10.53 -15.69
N SER A 249 30.63 -10.01 -14.57
CA SER A 249 29.82 -9.59 -13.42
C SER A 249 29.42 -8.11 -13.59
N ALA A 250 28.16 -7.82 -13.89
CA ALA A 250 27.64 -6.45 -13.86
C ALA A 250 27.42 -6.02 -12.39
N ARG A 251 27.77 -4.77 -12.06
CA ARG A 251 27.58 -4.23 -10.70
C ARG A 251 26.32 -3.40 -10.63
N PHE A 252 25.47 -3.71 -9.65
CA PHE A 252 24.21 -3.01 -9.41
C PHE A 252 24.19 -2.34 -8.03
N ARG A 253 23.52 -1.20 -7.97
CA ARG A 253 23.11 -0.54 -6.74
C ARG A 253 21.60 -0.73 -6.59
N ALA A 254 21.17 -1.24 -5.45
CA ALA A 254 19.77 -1.20 -5.08
C ALA A 254 19.45 0.17 -4.47
N ILE A 255 18.37 0.78 -4.93
CA ILE A 255 17.87 2.05 -4.44
C ILE A 255 16.50 1.78 -3.83
N PRO A 256 16.31 2.02 -2.52
CA PRO A 256 15.00 1.91 -1.92
C PRO A 256 14.08 3.01 -2.49
N THR A 257 12.96 2.61 -3.05
CA THR A 257 12.03 3.49 -3.76
C THR A 257 10.64 3.39 -3.16
N ILE A 258 10.03 4.54 -2.85
CA ILE A 258 8.64 4.63 -2.43
C ILE A 258 7.73 4.46 -3.65
N VAL A 259 6.91 3.41 -3.64
CA VAL A 259 5.92 3.10 -4.66
C VAL A 259 4.50 3.31 -4.10
N PRO A 260 3.76 4.31 -4.57
CA PRO A 260 2.39 4.56 -4.13
C PRO A 260 1.42 3.56 -4.77
N ALA A 261 0.49 3.02 -3.99
CA ALA A 261 -0.68 2.30 -4.49
C ALA A 261 -1.88 3.24 -4.60
N ASP A 262 -1.79 4.18 -5.55
CA ASP A 262 -2.84 5.17 -5.82
C ASP A 262 -3.51 4.96 -7.19
N ASN A 263 -3.47 3.73 -7.72
CA ASN A 263 -4.05 3.35 -9.02
C ASN A 263 -3.58 4.20 -10.21
N ILE A 264 -2.41 4.83 -10.12
CA ILE A 264 -1.88 5.61 -11.22
C ILE A 264 -1.47 4.66 -12.35
N LYS A 265 -2.08 4.86 -13.51
CA LYS A 265 -1.81 4.09 -14.73
C LYS A 265 -1.39 5.01 -15.86
N LEU A 266 -0.46 4.52 -16.67
CA LEU A 266 -0.06 5.10 -17.93
C LEU A 266 -0.51 4.16 -19.04
N ASN A 267 -1.39 4.62 -19.92
CA ASN A 267 -1.62 3.94 -21.18
C ASN A 267 -0.64 4.50 -22.20
N LEU A 268 0.19 3.64 -22.78
CA LEU A 268 1.14 4.03 -23.81
C LEU A 268 1.27 2.88 -24.81
N PHE A 269 1.09 3.17 -26.10
CA PHE A 269 1.16 2.15 -27.18
C PHE A 269 0.22 0.95 -26.94
N ASP A 270 -1.04 1.22 -26.58
CA ASP A 270 -2.07 0.21 -26.29
C ASP A 270 -1.70 -0.75 -25.14
N LYS A 271 -0.75 -0.35 -24.29
CA LYS A 271 -0.35 -1.08 -23.09
C LYS A 271 -0.60 -0.21 -21.86
N ALA A 272 -1.25 -0.80 -20.86
CA ALA A 272 -1.40 -0.21 -19.55
C ALA A 272 -0.17 -0.54 -18.70
N PHE A 273 0.41 0.50 -18.11
CA PHE A 273 1.54 0.45 -17.22
C PHE A 273 1.16 1.01 -15.86
N SER A 274 1.69 0.43 -14.81
CA SER A 274 1.52 0.84 -13.41
C SER A 274 2.83 1.43 -12.86
N CYS A 275 2.76 2.04 -11.67
CA CYS A 275 3.92 2.52 -10.93
C CYS A 275 5.02 1.46 -10.75
N TYR A 276 4.66 0.19 -10.56
CA TYR A 276 5.63 -0.91 -10.38
C TYR A 276 6.47 -1.18 -11.63
N ASP A 277 5.92 -0.93 -12.82
CA ASP A 277 6.61 -1.17 -14.09
C ASP A 277 7.77 -0.17 -14.31
N LEU A 278 7.85 0.88 -13.47
CA LEU A 278 8.97 1.79 -13.39
C LEU A 278 10.11 1.28 -12.52
N LEU A 279 10.00 0.23 -11.69
CA LEU A 279 11.11 -0.14 -10.79
C LEU A 279 12.28 -0.85 -11.47
N ASN A 280 12.04 -1.52 -12.59
CA ASN A 280 13.08 -2.24 -13.31
C ASN A 280 13.76 -1.30 -14.34
N PHE A 281 15.07 -1.07 -14.22
CA PHE A 281 15.82 -0.19 -15.13
C PHE A 281 15.79 -0.68 -16.59
N ASN A 282 15.70 -2.01 -16.78
CA ASN A 282 15.55 -2.64 -18.09
C ASN A 282 14.09 -2.82 -18.48
N SER A 283 13.13 -2.24 -17.75
CA SER A 283 11.73 -2.40 -18.11
C SER A 283 11.50 -1.84 -19.51
N PRO A 284 10.74 -2.57 -20.36
CA PRO A 284 10.32 -2.05 -21.65
C PRO A 284 9.65 -0.68 -21.53
N LEU A 285 9.00 -0.39 -20.40
CA LEU A 285 8.39 0.90 -20.11
C LEU A 285 9.40 2.04 -20.01
N ARG A 286 10.43 1.94 -19.16
CA ARG A 286 11.44 3.00 -19.03
C ARG A 286 12.12 3.26 -20.37
N LYS A 287 12.51 2.19 -21.08
CA LYS A 287 13.11 2.31 -22.41
C LYS A 287 12.17 2.98 -23.41
N ASN A 288 10.88 2.63 -23.39
CA ASN A 288 9.87 3.23 -24.25
C ASN A 288 9.64 4.70 -23.90
N ILE A 289 9.60 5.07 -22.62
CA ILE A 289 9.50 6.46 -22.17
C ILE A 289 10.73 7.23 -22.64
N TYR A 290 11.96 6.77 -22.36
CA TYR A 290 13.18 7.44 -22.83
C TYR A 290 13.23 7.56 -24.35
N THR A 291 12.91 6.48 -25.08
CA THR A 291 12.88 6.51 -26.56
C THR A 291 11.83 7.48 -27.08
N PHE A 292 10.64 7.49 -26.48
CA PHE A 292 9.56 8.40 -26.84
C PHE A 292 9.93 9.86 -26.55
N LEU A 293 10.50 10.14 -25.39
CA LEU A 293 10.96 11.47 -25.00
C LEU A 293 12.09 11.95 -25.90
N ALA A 294 13.10 11.11 -26.15
CA ALA A 294 14.21 11.41 -27.06
C ALA A 294 13.72 11.68 -28.49
N LYS A 295 12.78 10.88 -29.00
CA LYS A 295 12.17 11.07 -30.34
C LYS A 295 11.32 12.34 -30.43
N THR A 296 10.60 12.69 -29.36
CA THR A 296 9.66 13.81 -29.35
C THR A 296 10.33 15.15 -29.09
N PHE A 297 11.36 15.17 -28.23
CA PHE A 297 11.98 16.40 -27.72
C PHE A 297 13.48 16.53 -28.02
N GLY A 298 14.15 15.47 -28.46
CA GLY A 298 15.62 15.39 -28.53
C GLY A 298 16.23 15.02 -27.18
N SER A 299 17.39 14.35 -27.18
CA SER A 299 18.06 13.84 -25.98
C SER A 299 18.44 14.94 -24.97
N GLU A 300 18.72 16.16 -25.43
CA GLU A 300 19.15 17.30 -24.58
C GLU A 300 17.99 18.00 -23.83
N LYS A 301 16.71 17.64 -24.04
CA LYS A 301 15.55 18.39 -23.50
C LYS A 301 14.71 17.66 -22.45
N ILE A 302 15.09 16.45 -22.05
CA ILE A 302 14.33 15.67 -21.06
C ILE A 302 14.26 16.39 -19.71
N GLU A 303 15.34 17.06 -19.29
CA GLU A 303 15.38 17.87 -18.06
C GLU A 303 14.39 19.06 -18.06
N ASN A 304 13.87 19.45 -19.23
CA ASN A 304 12.95 20.58 -19.38
C ASN A 304 11.48 20.18 -19.61
N LEU A 305 11.11 18.90 -19.51
CA LEU A 305 9.72 18.46 -19.71
C LEU A 305 8.71 19.18 -18.81
N PHE A 306 9.10 19.49 -17.56
CA PHE A 306 8.26 20.18 -16.59
C PHE A 306 8.23 21.72 -16.76
N SER A 307 9.18 22.31 -17.50
CA SER A 307 9.27 23.76 -17.71
C SER A 307 8.63 24.22 -19.03
N MET A 308 8.25 23.30 -19.92
CA MET A 308 7.69 23.59 -21.23
C MET A 308 6.18 23.90 -21.24
N LYS A 309 5.69 24.69 -20.29
CA LYS A 309 4.28 25.09 -20.24
C LYS A 309 3.79 25.95 -21.41
N ASN A 310 4.67 26.52 -22.26
CA ASN A 310 4.25 27.65 -23.11
C ASN A 310 4.75 27.73 -24.56
N ASN A 311 5.46 26.75 -25.13
CA ASN A 311 5.98 26.94 -26.49
C ASN A 311 5.89 25.69 -27.38
N ARG A 312 4.68 25.40 -27.89
CA ARG A 312 4.43 25.12 -29.32
C ARG A 312 2.98 24.67 -29.53
N LYS A 313 2.30 25.32 -30.48
CA LYS A 313 1.09 24.84 -31.16
C LYS A 313 1.38 23.57 -31.99
N ARG A 314 1.90 22.51 -31.38
CA ARG A 314 1.91 21.17 -31.98
C ARG A 314 0.71 20.43 -31.39
N GLU A 315 -0.09 19.80 -32.24
CA GLU A 315 -1.14 18.88 -31.80
C GLU A 315 -0.49 17.82 -30.90
N GLU A 316 -0.71 17.93 -29.60
CA GLU A 316 -0.28 16.92 -28.65
C GLU A 316 -1.03 15.64 -28.98
N THR A 317 -0.30 14.60 -29.35
CA THR A 317 -0.88 13.26 -29.49
C THR A 317 -1.44 12.82 -28.13
N ILE A 318 -2.46 11.97 -28.15
CA ILE A 318 -3.07 11.40 -26.93
C ILE A 318 -1.98 10.83 -26.01
N GLN A 319 -0.98 10.16 -26.59
CA GLN A 319 0.17 9.58 -25.88
C GLN A 319 1.02 10.61 -25.12
N ILE A 320 1.23 11.82 -25.66
CA ILE A 320 1.97 12.89 -24.97
C ILE A 320 1.16 13.37 -23.76
N LYS A 321 -0.16 13.50 -23.91
CA LYS A 321 -1.05 13.93 -22.82
C LYS A 321 -1.08 12.89 -21.70
N GLU A 322 -1.21 11.61 -22.04
CA GLU A 322 -1.20 10.51 -21.06
C GLU A 322 0.14 10.43 -20.32
N LEU A 323 1.27 10.54 -21.03
CA LEU A 323 2.58 10.55 -20.40
C LEU A 323 2.77 11.77 -19.50
N ARG A 324 2.40 12.98 -19.96
CA ARG A 324 2.50 14.18 -19.13
C ARG A 324 1.66 14.06 -17.88
N TYR A 325 0.40 13.68 -18.00
CA TYR A 325 -0.50 13.48 -16.88
C TYR A 325 0.08 12.49 -15.86
N PHE A 326 0.61 11.37 -16.33
CA PHE A 326 1.27 10.38 -15.49
C PHE A 326 2.47 10.96 -14.73
N LEU A 327 3.36 11.68 -15.41
CA LEU A 327 4.54 12.30 -14.80
C LEU A 327 4.17 13.43 -13.82
N GLU A 328 3.19 14.26 -14.17
CA GLU A 328 2.66 15.30 -13.29
C GLU A 328 2.05 14.69 -12.02
N LYS A 329 1.30 13.58 -12.15
CA LYS A 329 0.75 12.87 -10.99
C LYS A 329 1.83 12.28 -10.08
N LEU A 330 2.86 11.65 -10.64
CA LEU A 330 3.99 11.17 -9.83
C LEU A 330 4.73 12.31 -9.15
N GLN A 331 4.88 13.46 -9.84
CA GLN A 331 5.50 14.64 -9.28
C GLN A 331 4.66 15.24 -8.14
N ASP A 332 3.35 15.35 -8.31
CA ASP A 332 2.42 15.82 -7.27
C ASP A 332 2.48 14.90 -6.05
N ILE A 333 2.45 13.59 -6.26
CA ILE A 333 2.59 12.59 -5.19
C ILE A 333 3.90 12.75 -4.41
N SER A 334 5.00 13.13 -5.07
CA SER A 334 6.27 13.34 -4.38
C SER A 334 6.38 14.67 -3.62
N LYS A 335 5.57 15.68 -3.99
CA LYS A 335 5.68 17.05 -3.45
C LYS A 335 4.58 17.42 -2.48
N VAL A 336 3.36 16.91 -2.70
CA VAL A 336 2.15 17.34 -1.99
C VAL A 336 1.88 16.46 -0.78
N TYR A 337 2.24 15.18 -0.84
CA TYR A 337 1.94 14.22 0.21
C TYR A 337 3.08 14.11 1.20
N ASN A 338 2.73 14.12 2.48
CA ASN A 338 3.64 13.76 3.56
C ASN A 338 3.64 12.25 3.73
N TYR A 339 4.82 11.66 3.88
CA TYR A 339 4.96 10.23 4.03
C TYR A 339 5.24 9.87 5.49
N TYR A 340 4.44 8.97 6.02
CA TYR A 340 4.56 8.47 7.38
C TYR A 340 4.91 6.99 7.36
N PRO A 341 5.98 6.55 8.05
CA PRO A 341 6.40 5.16 8.04
C PRO A 341 5.46 4.29 8.87
N VAL A 342 5.22 3.06 8.42
CA VAL A 342 4.58 2.01 9.23
C VAL A 342 5.68 1.14 9.85
N PRO A 343 5.74 0.99 11.18
CA PRO A 343 6.73 0.14 11.84
C PRO A 343 6.76 -1.30 11.26
N PRO A 344 7.95 -1.86 11.02
CA PRO A 344 9.25 -1.47 11.61
C PRO A 344 10.01 -0.37 10.84
N VAL A 345 9.46 0.16 9.74
CA VAL A 345 10.10 1.27 9.02
C VAL A 345 10.16 2.49 9.94
N THR A 346 11.28 3.19 9.94
CA THR A 346 11.50 4.43 10.70
C THR A 346 11.54 5.63 9.77
N ASP A 347 11.36 6.83 10.32
CA ASP A 347 11.52 8.08 9.55
C ASP A 347 12.92 8.18 8.92
N PHE A 348 13.93 7.66 9.61
CA PHE A 348 15.31 7.63 9.10
C PHE A 348 15.42 6.79 7.82
N ILE A 349 14.87 5.57 7.83
CA ILE A 349 14.84 4.68 6.65
C ILE A 349 14.07 5.35 5.52
N LEU A 350 12.91 5.94 5.82
CA LEU A 350 12.05 6.54 4.81
C LEU A 350 12.71 7.74 4.12
N ARG A 351 13.49 8.55 4.86
CA ARG A 351 14.27 9.68 4.31
C ARG A 351 15.41 9.25 3.38
N GLN A 352 15.85 8.00 3.46
CA GLN A 352 16.85 7.43 2.55
C GLN A 352 16.23 6.90 1.25
N CYS A 353 14.90 6.80 1.19
CA CYS A 353 14.20 6.32 0.01
C CYS A 353 14.04 7.44 -1.03
N CYS A 354 14.09 7.09 -2.32
CA CYS A 354 13.71 8.00 -3.39
C CYS A 354 12.23 7.84 -3.76
N HIS A 355 11.66 8.86 -4.39
CA HIS A 355 10.34 8.74 -5.03
C HIS A 355 10.50 8.18 -6.44
N LEU A 356 9.48 7.46 -6.92
CA LEU A 356 9.48 6.89 -8.30
C LEU A 356 9.84 7.89 -9.39
N ILE A 357 9.40 9.14 -9.28
CA ILE A 357 9.68 10.18 -10.27
C ILE A 357 11.18 10.48 -10.39
N THR A 358 11.97 10.23 -9.35
CA THR A 358 13.43 10.40 -9.35
C THR A 358 14.14 9.33 -10.19
N LEU A 359 13.46 8.24 -10.54
CA LEU A 359 14.03 7.16 -11.35
C LEU A 359 13.91 7.39 -12.86
N LEU A 360 13.27 8.48 -13.28
CA LEU A 360 13.05 8.90 -14.67
C LEU A 360 13.90 10.13 -14.98
#